data_AF-A0A7X4ASD0-F1
#
_entry.id   AF-A0A7X4ASD0-F1
#
_cell.length_a   1.000
_cell.length_b   1.000
_cell.length_c   1.000
_cell.angle_alpha   90.00
_cell.angle_beta   90.00
_cell.angle_gamma   90.00
#
_symmetry.space_group_name_H-M   'P 1'
#
loop_
_entity.id
_entity.type
_entity.pdbx_description
1 polymer ?
#
loop_
_entity_poly.entity_id
_entity_poly.type
_entity_poly.pdbx_seq_one_letter_code
_entity_poly.pdbx_strand_id
1 'polypeptide(L)'
;MLEKIIEHWLDNATERTFEKPFSYMLSAEGHTIIHLTRHGPQEKGRDIITTNPDGIPCAFQLKTGKISLTAWRNGIESQTSALVNLRIRHPSINSSKHHESYLVTNGNIEEEASDEIDLRNQTWESQDQSYLKLKTMVRGELFEKAKKLGTDLWPSELTDIRTLLEMFLENGEGVLPKQKLSSLFESTFQLENESTPSH
;
A
#
# COMPACT_ATOMS: atom_id res chain seq x y z
N MET A 1 3.76 19.43 9.83
CA MET A 1 2.73 19.81 8.83
C MET A 1 2.43 18.64 7.89
N LEU A 2 3.45 18.04 7.28
CA LEU A 2 3.32 16.83 6.46
C LEU A 2 2.62 15.67 7.17
N GLU A 3 3.02 15.38 8.42
CA GLU A 3 2.37 14.36 9.25
C GLU A 3 0.85 14.57 9.36
N LYS A 4 0.39 15.79 9.63
CA LYS A 4 -1.05 16.11 9.70
C LYS A 4 -1.77 15.94 8.36
N ILE A 5 -1.08 16.20 7.25
CA ILE A 5 -1.64 15.97 5.89
C ILE A 5 -1.78 14.48 5.65
N ILE A 6 -0.78 13.68 6.01
CA ILE A 6 -0.80 12.22 5.90
C ILE A 6 -1.90 11.62 6.78
N GLU A 7 -2.02 12.06 8.04
CA GLU A 7 -3.10 11.64 8.95
C GLU A 7 -4.46 11.95 8.35
N HIS A 8 -4.67 13.20 7.93
CA HIS A 8 -5.92 13.61 7.33
C HIS A 8 -6.24 12.83 6.05
N TRP A 9 -5.25 12.56 5.21
CA TRP A 9 -5.45 11.76 4.01
C TRP A 9 -5.79 10.30 4.36
N LEU A 10 -5.06 9.68 5.30
CA LEU A 10 -5.35 8.31 5.76
C LEU A 10 -6.77 8.19 6.31
N ASP A 11 -7.22 9.16 7.09
CA ASP A 11 -8.56 9.15 7.70
C ASP A 11 -9.70 9.30 6.68
N ASN A 12 -9.43 9.96 5.54
CA ASN A 12 -10.42 10.20 4.48
C ASN A 12 -10.27 9.27 3.26
N ALA A 13 -9.21 8.46 3.20
CA ALA A 13 -8.99 7.54 2.10
C ALA A 13 -10.07 6.45 2.10
N THR A 14 -10.54 6.13 0.90
CA THR A 14 -11.43 5.00 0.61
C THR A 14 -10.61 3.83 0.08
N GLU A 15 -11.16 2.61 0.06
CA GLU A 15 -10.46 1.41 -0.42
C GLU A 15 -9.80 1.65 -1.79
N ARG A 16 -10.54 2.26 -2.72
CA ARG A 16 -10.07 2.58 -4.08
C ARG A 16 -8.99 3.65 -4.13
N THR A 17 -9.07 4.67 -3.28
CA THR A 17 -8.07 5.75 -3.26
C THR A 17 -6.83 5.37 -2.45
N PHE A 18 -6.93 4.34 -1.59
CA PHE A 18 -5.86 3.84 -0.74
C PHE A 18 -4.92 2.86 -1.44
N GLU A 19 -5.42 2.09 -2.41
CA GLU A 19 -4.68 1.03 -3.11
C GLU A 19 -3.36 1.50 -3.74
N LYS A 20 -3.38 2.59 -4.52
CA LYS A 20 -2.19 3.11 -5.20
C LYS A 20 -1.15 3.65 -4.21
N PRO A 21 -1.50 4.53 -3.24
CA PRO A 21 -0.53 5.00 -2.27
C PRO A 21 0.04 3.89 -1.40
N PHE A 22 -0.77 2.90 -1.02
CA PHE A 22 -0.25 1.74 -0.30
C PHE A 22 0.73 0.92 -1.14
N SER A 23 0.51 0.80 -2.44
CA SER A 23 1.47 0.17 -3.35
C SER A 23 2.82 0.92 -3.40
N TYR A 24 2.80 2.26 -3.32
CA TYR A 24 4.05 3.04 -3.19
C TYR A 24 4.75 2.80 -1.86
N MET A 25 4.01 2.70 -0.75
CA MET A 25 4.59 2.34 0.55
C MET A 25 5.27 0.97 0.48
N LEU A 26 4.61 -0.03 -0.10
CA LEU A 26 5.19 -1.36 -0.29
C LEU A 26 6.44 -1.31 -1.18
N SER A 27 6.41 -0.51 -2.25
CA SER A 27 7.53 -0.37 -3.19
C SER A 27 8.75 0.28 -2.51
N ALA A 28 8.53 1.29 -1.66
CA ALA A 28 9.59 1.90 -0.85
C ALA A 28 10.19 0.94 0.18
N GLU A 29 9.42 -0.05 0.63
CA GLU A 29 9.90 -1.16 1.47
C GLU A 29 10.59 -2.28 0.66
N GLY A 30 10.78 -2.08 -0.65
CA GLY A 30 11.48 -3.01 -1.54
C GLY A 30 10.60 -4.11 -2.12
N HIS A 31 9.27 -4.04 -1.96
CA HIS A 31 8.39 -4.99 -2.63
C HIS A 31 8.37 -4.76 -4.14
N THR A 32 8.33 -5.85 -4.91
CA THR A 32 7.98 -5.81 -6.33
C THR A 32 6.46 -5.94 -6.46
N ILE A 33 5.79 -4.91 -6.98
CA ILE A 33 4.35 -4.94 -7.26
C ILE A 33 4.09 -5.80 -8.49
N ILE A 34 3.31 -6.86 -8.34
CA ILE A 34 3.03 -7.81 -9.43
C ILE A 34 1.67 -7.52 -10.05
N HIS A 35 0.67 -7.26 -9.20
CA HIS A 35 -0.67 -7.02 -9.69
C HIS A 35 -1.48 -6.14 -8.74
N LEU A 36 -2.16 -5.17 -9.35
CA LEU A 36 -3.28 -4.44 -8.78
C LEU A 36 -4.53 -5.09 -9.38
N THR A 37 -5.29 -5.83 -8.58
CA THR A 37 -6.42 -6.59 -9.12
C THR A 37 -7.47 -5.63 -9.66
N ARG A 38 -7.97 -5.90 -10.88
CA ARG A 38 -9.12 -5.16 -11.42
C ARG A 38 -10.38 -5.77 -10.84
N HIS A 39 -11.17 -4.94 -10.15
CA HIS A 39 -12.45 -5.30 -9.55
C HIS A 39 -13.30 -6.22 -10.43
N GLY A 40 -13.28 -7.52 -10.12
CA GLY A 40 -13.83 -8.56 -10.97
C GLY A 40 -14.15 -9.83 -10.21
N PRO A 41 -15.04 -10.71 -10.72
CA PRO A 41 -15.52 -11.90 -10.00
C PRO A 41 -14.43 -12.91 -9.64
N GLN A 42 -13.23 -12.76 -10.21
CA GLN A 42 -12.06 -13.61 -9.99
C GLN A 42 -11.17 -13.11 -8.83
N GLU A 43 -11.52 -11.99 -8.19
CA GLU A 43 -10.69 -11.31 -7.20
C GLU A 43 -10.53 -11.99 -5.86
N LYS A 44 -11.32 -13.02 -5.52
CA LYS A 44 -11.00 -13.95 -4.40
C LYS A 44 -10.53 -13.29 -3.07
N GLY A 45 -10.96 -12.05 -2.79
CA GLY A 45 -10.54 -11.28 -1.62
C GLY A 45 -9.08 -10.79 -1.64
N ARG A 46 -8.55 -10.39 -2.81
CA ARG A 46 -7.22 -9.77 -2.96
C ARG A 46 -7.37 -8.46 -3.69
N ASP A 47 -6.72 -7.42 -3.19
CA ASP A 47 -6.61 -6.12 -3.87
C ASP A 47 -5.21 -5.91 -4.46
N ILE A 48 -4.16 -6.31 -3.72
CA ILE A 48 -2.76 -6.13 -4.15
C ILE A 48 -1.99 -7.43 -3.99
N ILE A 49 -1.14 -7.72 -4.98
CA ILE A 49 -0.21 -8.84 -4.94
C ILE A 49 1.21 -8.33 -5.19
N THR A 50 2.13 -8.73 -4.31
CA THR A 50 3.54 -8.36 -4.41
C THR A 50 4.46 -9.55 -4.18
N THR A 51 5.75 -9.35 -4.40
CA THR A 51 6.81 -10.19 -3.84
C THR A 51 7.67 -9.31 -2.94
N ASN A 52 7.86 -9.73 -1.69
CA ASN A 52 8.68 -8.99 -0.73
C ASN A 52 10.19 -9.09 -1.07
N PRO A 53 11.06 -8.33 -0.39
CA PRO A 53 12.51 -8.37 -0.62
C PRO A 53 13.15 -9.76 -0.47
N ASP A 54 12.56 -10.64 0.34
CA ASP A 54 13.01 -12.02 0.55
C ASP A 54 12.53 -13.00 -0.55
N GLY A 55 11.82 -12.50 -1.56
CA GLY A 55 11.28 -13.32 -2.65
C GLY A 55 10.09 -14.20 -2.22
N ILE A 56 9.37 -13.79 -1.17
CA ILE A 56 8.12 -14.41 -0.70
C ILE A 56 6.94 -13.65 -1.31
N PRO A 57 5.98 -14.34 -1.95
CA PRO A 57 4.78 -13.69 -2.45
C PRO A 57 3.92 -13.16 -1.30
N CYS A 58 3.29 -12.00 -1.47
CA CYS A 58 2.37 -11.42 -0.49
C CYS A 58 1.06 -11.05 -1.18
N ALA A 59 -0.06 -11.25 -0.49
CA ALA A 59 -1.38 -10.81 -0.91
C ALA A 59 -2.02 -9.94 0.17
N PHE A 60 -2.62 -8.84 -0.25
CA PHE A 60 -3.21 -7.84 0.63
C PHE A 60 -4.69 -7.67 0.29
N GLN A 61 -5.53 -7.71 1.32
CA GLN A 61 -6.91 -7.24 1.29
C GLN A 61 -6.97 -5.93 2.08
N LEU A 62 -7.39 -4.86 1.42
CA LEU A 62 -7.59 -3.55 1.98
C LEU A 62 -9.04 -3.41 2.46
N LYS A 63 -9.21 -2.72 3.58
CA LYS A 63 -10.48 -2.25 4.12
C LYS A 63 -10.34 -0.81 4.60
N THR A 64 -11.45 -0.09 4.62
CA THR A 64 -11.48 1.29 5.13
C THR A 64 -12.12 1.36 6.50
N GLY A 65 -11.52 2.15 7.39
CA GLY A 65 -12.08 2.54 8.67
C GLY A 65 -11.98 1.46 9.75
N LYS A 66 -12.79 1.62 10.80
CA LYS A 66 -12.78 0.73 11.95
C LYS A 66 -13.41 -0.63 11.59
N ILE A 67 -12.70 -1.73 11.84
CA ILE A 67 -13.22 -3.08 11.66
C ILE A 67 -13.80 -3.55 12.99
N SER A 68 -15.13 -3.57 13.07
CA SER A 68 -15.86 -4.14 14.20
C SER A 68 -16.05 -5.65 14.05
N LEU A 69 -16.42 -6.33 15.13
CA LEU A 69 -16.79 -7.75 15.10
C LEU A 69 -17.92 -8.03 14.08
N THR A 70 -18.89 -7.13 14.01
CA THR A 70 -20.01 -7.23 13.06
C THR A 70 -19.51 -7.08 11.63
N ALA A 71 -18.66 -6.09 11.33
CA ALA A 71 -18.08 -5.91 9.99
C ALA A 71 -17.22 -7.12 9.59
N TRP A 72 -16.45 -7.65 10.54
CA TRP A 72 -15.67 -8.86 10.37
C TRP A 72 -16.53 -10.05 9.91
N ARG A 73 -17.55 -10.39 10.71
CA ARG A 73 -18.46 -11.51 10.44
C ARG A 73 -19.32 -11.33 9.20
N ASN A 74 -19.65 -10.08 8.83
CA ASN A 74 -20.51 -9.78 7.69
C ASN A 74 -19.79 -9.76 6.32
N GLY A 75 -18.56 -10.25 6.24
CA GLY A 75 -17.95 -10.58 4.94
C GLY A 75 -16.43 -10.40 4.85
N ILE A 76 -15.79 -9.69 5.78
CA ILE A 76 -14.31 -9.61 5.79
C ILE A 76 -13.72 -10.98 6.09
N GLU A 77 -14.36 -11.74 6.99
CA GLU A 77 -13.95 -13.10 7.35
C GLU A 77 -13.93 -14.06 6.15
N SER A 78 -14.94 -14.00 5.28
CA SER A 78 -15.01 -14.87 4.10
C SER A 78 -14.00 -14.44 3.02
N GLN A 79 -13.78 -13.13 2.86
CA GLN A 79 -12.76 -12.58 1.96
C GLN A 79 -11.34 -12.95 2.42
N THR A 80 -11.06 -12.82 3.71
CA THR A 80 -9.75 -13.18 4.28
C THR A 80 -9.54 -14.69 4.32
N SER A 81 -10.59 -15.48 4.52
CA SER A 81 -10.51 -16.94 4.36
C SER A 81 -10.15 -17.33 2.93
N ALA A 82 -10.70 -16.65 1.91
CA ALA A 82 -10.31 -16.85 0.53
C ALA A 82 -8.86 -16.39 0.26
N LEU A 83 -8.45 -15.24 0.84
CA LEU A 83 -7.10 -14.69 0.76
C LEU A 83 -6.04 -15.69 1.23
N VAL A 84 -6.23 -16.31 2.40
CA VAL A 84 -5.24 -17.25 2.98
C VAL A 84 -5.24 -18.61 2.29
N ASN A 85 -6.42 -19.16 1.97
CA ASN A 85 -6.53 -20.54 1.49
C ASN A 85 -6.24 -20.70 -0.01
N LEU A 86 -6.58 -19.69 -0.80
CA LEU A 86 -6.39 -19.77 -2.25
C LEU A 86 -4.95 -19.38 -2.57
N ARG A 87 -4.22 -20.22 -3.31
CA ARG A 87 -2.88 -19.87 -3.78
C ARG A 87 -2.91 -18.77 -4.83
N ILE A 88 -1.83 -18.00 -4.92
CA ILE A 88 -1.64 -17.05 -6.01
C ILE A 88 -1.22 -17.81 -7.28
N ARG A 89 -1.97 -17.63 -8.36
CA ARG A 89 -1.67 -18.21 -9.67
C ARG A 89 -1.31 -17.07 -10.62
N HIS A 90 -0.02 -16.81 -10.78
CA HIS A 90 0.48 -15.78 -11.68
C HIS A 90 1.83 -16.23 -12.28
N PRO A 91 2.11 -15.98 -13.57
CA PRO A 91 3.36 -16.41 -14.21
C PRO A 91 4.63 -15.88 -13.51
N SER A 92 4.55 -14.66 -12.97
CA SER A 92 5.66 -14.03 -12.24
C SER A 92 5.80 -14.46 -10.78
N ILE A 93 4.97 -15.39 -10.30
CA ILE A 93 4.99 -15.86 -8.91
C ILE A 93 5.31 -17.34 -8.87
N ASN A 94 6.28 -17.70 -8.02
CA ASN A 94 6.55 -19.09 -7.74
C ASN A 94 5.39 -19.72 -6.94
N SER A 95 4.58 -20.52 -7.60
CA SER A 95 3.42 -21.21 -7.03
C SER A 95 3.76 -22.34 -6.06
N SER A 96 5.05 -22.70 -5.92
CA SER A 96 5.54 -23.66 -4.93
C SER A 96 5.66 -23.05 -3.53
N LYS A 97 5.78 -21.72 -3.42
CA LYS A 97 5.84 -21.03 -2.13
C LYS A 97 4.43 -20.65 -1.66
N HIS A 98 4.20 -20.76 -0.36
CA HIS A 98 3.04 -20.13 0.26
C HIS A 98 3.23 -18.62 0.30
N HIS A 99 2.14 -17.88 0.10
CA HIS A 99 2.15 -16.43 0.17
C HIS A 99 1.79 -15.97 1.58
N GLU A 100 2.30 -14.82 1.97
CA GLU A 100 1.86 -14.14 3.19
C GLU A 100 0.58 -13.35 2.92
N SER A 101 -0.36 -13.40 3.86
CA SER A 101 -1.67 -12.79 3.71
C SER A 101 -1.86 -11.66 4.72
N TYR A 102 -2.31 -10.50 4.23
CA TYR A 102 -2.46 -9.30 5.03
C TYR A 102 -3.86 -8.73 4.93
N LEU A 103 -4.51 -8.47 6.06
CA LEU A 103 -5.66 -7.58 6.18
C LEU A 103 -5.16 -6.20 6.58
N VAL A 104 -5.36 -5.22 5.71
CA VAL A 104 -4.88 -3.85 5.89
C VAL A 104 -6.06 -2.92 6.08
N THR A 105 -6.02 -2.05 7.09
CA THR A 105 -7.01 -0.99 7.26
C THR A 105 -6.38 0.34 7.65
N ASN A 106 -6.86 1.43 7.07
CA ASN A 106 -6.53 2.80 7.47
C ASN A 106 -7.22 3.23 8.78
N GLY A 107 -8.05 2.36 9.38
CA GLY A 107 -8.59 2.52 10.72
C GLY A 107 -7.95 1.54 11.72
N ASN A 108 -8.72 1.18 12.74
CA ASN A 108 -8.32 0.21 13.77
C ASN A 108 -9.18 -1.04 13.71
N ILE A 109 -8.67 -2.15 14.22
CA ILE A 109 -9.45 -3.38 14.44
C ILE A 109 -9.93 -3.36 15.90
N GLU A 110 -11.22 -3.60 16.14
CA GLU A 110 -11.75 -3.75 17.50
C GLU A 110 -11.21 -4.99 18.18
N GLU A 111 -11.12 -4.96 19.50
CA GLU A 111 -10.55 -6.03 20.32
C GLU A 111 -11.23 -7.38 20.00
N GLU A 112 -12.56 -7.41 19.96
CA GLU A 112 -13.30 -8.63 19.69
C GLU A 112 -13.08 -9.18 18.27
N ALA A 113 -12.82 -8.31 17.29
CA ALA A 113 -12.45 -8.74 15.94
C ALA A 113 -11.00 -9.23 15.89
N SER A 114 -10.10 -8.58 16.64
CA SER A 114 -8.70 -9.00 16.78
C SER A 114 -8.61 -10.38 17.42
N ASP A 115 -9.35 -10.62 18.51
CA ASP A 115 -9.41 -11.92 19.19
C ASP A 115 -9.88 -13.04 18.26
N GLU A 116 -10.85 -12.77 17.40
CA GLU A 116 -11.32 -13.74 16.41
C GLU A 116 -10.29 -14.04 15.31
N ILE A 117 -9.48 -13.05 14.93
CA ILE A 117 -8.37 -13.25 13.99
C ILE A 117 -7.28 -14.08 14.65
N ASP A 118 -6.94 -13.77 15.90
CA ASP A 118 -5.91 -14.47 16.66
C ASP A 118 -6.31 -15.92 16.96
N LEU A 119 -7.56 -16.18 17.34
CA LEU A 119 -8.07 -17.53 17.54
C LEU A 119 -8.00 -18.36 16.26
N ARG A 120 -8.31 -17.77 15.09
CA ARG A 120 -8.16 -18.45 13.79
C ARG A 120 -6.71 -18.75 13.49
N ASN A 121 -5.82 -17.79 13.70
CA ASN A 121 -4.37 -17.97 13.51
C ASN A 121 -3.83 -19.10 14.40
N GLN A 122 -4.21 -19.15 15.68
CA GLN A 122 -3.86 -20.23 16.61
C GLN A 122 -4.41 -21.58 16.15
N THR A 123 -5.62 -21.61 15.59
CA THR A 123 -6.21 -22.83 15.04
C THR A 123 -5.35 -23.39 13.91
N TRP A 124 -4.93 -22.56 12.96
CA TRP A 124 -4.03 -23.00 11.88
C TRP A 124 -2.66 -23.43 12.40
N GLU A 125 -2.11 -22.72 13.38
CA GLU A 125 -0.84 -23.09 14.01
C GLU A 125 -0.92 -24.46 14.69
N SER A 126 -2.02 -24.74 15.41
CA SER A 126 -2.26 -26.05 16.04
C SER A 126 -2.40 -27.21 15.05
N GLN A 127 -2.73 -26.89 13.79
CA GLN A 127 -2.89 -27.85 12.69
C GLN A 127 -1.65 -27.97 11.80
N ASP A 128 -0.51 -27.39 12.21
CA ASP A 128 0.72 -27.32 11.40
C ASP A 128 0.53 -26.58 10.05
N GLN A 129 -0.39 -25.62 10.05
CA GLN A 129 -0.73 -24.76 8.90
C GLN A 129 -0.39 -23.29 9.17
N SER A 130 0.68 -23.03 9.92
CA SER A 130 1.13 -21.67 10.27
C SER A 130 1.35 -20.76 9.06
N TYR A 131 1.59 -21.33 7.87
CA TYR A 131 1.68 -20.60 6.61
C TYR A 131 0.37 -19.93 6.17
N LEU A 132 -0.79 -20.28 6.74
CA LEU A 132 -2.09 -19.64 6.50
C LEU A 132 -2.34 -18.42 7.38
N LYS A 133 -1.41 -18.08 8.28
CA LYS A 133 -1.58 -16.99 9.23
C LYS A 133 -1.96 -15.67 8.52
N LEU A 134 -3.07 -15.09 8.94
CA LEU A 134 -3.49 -13.76 8.54
C LEU A 134 -2.77 -12.73 9.40
N LYS A 135 -1.96 -11.89 8.76
CA LYS A 135 -1.32 -10.73 9.39
C LYS A 135 -2.25 -9.53 9.26
N THR A 136 -2.21 -8.62 10.22
CA THR A 136 -2.97 -7.36 10.19
C THR A 136 -2.03 -6.18 10.04
N MET A 137 -2.53 -5.08 9.48
CA MET A 137 -1.83 -3.81 9.42
C MET A 137 -2.84 -2.69 9.65
N VAL A 138 -2.65 -1.92 10.72
CA VAL A 138 -3.60 -0.88 11.14
C VAL A 138 -3.08 0.52 10.86
N ARG A 139 -3.93 1.53 11.09
CA ARG A 139 -3.65 2.95 10.86
C ARG A 139 -2.27 3.40 11.34
N GLY A 140 -1.87 3.01 12.55
CA GLY A 140 -0.59 3.43 13.14
C GLY A 140 0.62 2.97 12.32
N GLU A 141 0.60 1.72 11.86
CA GLU A 141 1.67 1.17 11.01
C GLU A 141 1.68 1.83 9.63
N LEU A 142 0.50 2.04 9.05
CA LEU A 142 0.35 2.73 7.77
C LEU A 142 0.85 4.18 7.83
N PHE A 143 0.58 4.85 8.93
CA PHE A 143 1.07 6.21 9.16
C PHE A 143 2.60 6.26 9.20
N GLU A 144 3.24 5.34 9.91
CA GLU A 144 4.70 5.27 9.96
C GLU A 144 5.32 4.88 8.61
N LYS A 145 4.68 3.99 7.84
CA LYS A 145 5.08 3.69 6.46
C LYS A 145 4.97 4.91 5.56
N ALA A 146 3.85 5.63 5.65
CA ALA A 146 3.60 6.84 4.88
C ALA A 146 4.58 7.97 5.25
N LYS A 147 4.98 8.08 6.52
CA LYS A 147 5.99 9.05 6.97
C LYS A 147 7.35 8.77 6.38
N LYS A 148 7.80 7.51 6.40
CA LYS A 148 9.07 7.10 5.77
C LYS A 148 9.07 7.41 4.26
N LEU A 149 7.94 7.17 3.60
CA LEU A 149 7.75 7.52 2.20
C LEU A 149 7.78 9.04 1.98
N GLY A 150 7.10 9.80 2.85
CA GLY A 150 6.99 11.24 2.78
C GLY A 150 8.31 11.97 2.96
N THR A 151 9.23 11.47 3.79
CA THR A 151 10.57 12.07 3.93
C THR A 151 11.43 11.95 2.68
N ASP A 152 11.20 10.93 1.85
CA ASP A 152 12.00 10.66 0.64
C ASP A 152 11.40 11.25 -0.63
N LEU A 153 10.11 11.61 -0.62
CA LEU A 153 9.36 12.09 -1.80
C LEU A 153 8.94 13.55 -1.76
N TRP A 154 9.00 14.22 -0.60
CA TRP A 154 8.54 15.61 -0.51
C TRP A 154 9.65 16.62 -0.81
N PRO A 155 9.43 17.53 -1.76
CA PRO A 155 10.21 18.75 -1.85
C PRO A 155 10.09 19.53 -0.53
N SER A 156 11.19 20.12 -0.07
CA SER A 156 11.21 20.90 1.18
C SER A 156 10.40 22.20 1.11
N GLU A 157 10.08 22.69 -0.11
CA GLU A 157 9.41 23.96 -0.35
C GLU A 157 7.94 23.80 -0.80
N LEU A 158 7.05 24.66 -0.27
CA LEU A 158 5.60 24.62 -0.51
C LEU A 158 5.19 24.86 -1.97
N THR A 159 5.98 25.63 -2.72
CA THR A 159 5.78 25.88 -4.15
C THR A 159 5.97 24.63 -4.99
N ASP A 160 6.94 23.80 -4.62
CA ASP A 160 7.30 22.60 -5.36
C ASP A 160 6.25 21.50 -5.13
N ILE A 161 5.66 21.46 -3.93
CA ILE A 161 4.51 20.60 -3.62
C ILE A 161 3.33 20.91 -4.54
N ARG A 162 3.01 22.20 -4.76
CA ARG A 162 1.93 22.61 -5.66
C ARG A 162 2.22 22.18 -7.10
N THR A 163 3.44 22.39 -7.57
CA THR A 163 3.84 22.00 -8.93
C THR A 163 3.84 20.48 -9.13
N LEU A 164 4.29 19.71 -8.13
CA LEU A 164 4.24 18.25 -8.15
C LEU A 164 2.80 17.73 -8.22
N LEU A 165 1.91 18.30 -7.40
CA LEU A 165 0.50 17.94 -7.38
C LEU A 165 -0.21 18.32 -8.69
N GLU A 166 0.07 19.51 -9.24
CA GLU A 166 -0.44 19.94 -10.54
C GLU A 166 -0.01 18.95 -11.64
N MET A 167 1.26 18.55 -11.67
CA MET A 167 1.75 17.56 -12.64
C MET A 167 1.17 16.15 -12.44
N PHE A 168 1.01 15.70 -11.18
CA PHE A 168 0.43 14.38 -10.89
C PHE A 168 -1.05 14.30 -11.31
N LEU A 169 -1.75 15.43 -11.27
CA LEU A 169 -3.15 15.56 -11.68
C LEU A 169 -3.33 15.75 -13.19
N GLU A 170 -2.25 15.97 -13.96
CA GLU A 170 -2.31 15.97 -15.42
C GLU A 170 -2.47 14.53 -15.95
N ASN A 171 -3.54 14.28 -16.71
CA ASN A 171 -3.88 12.93 -17.22
C ASN A 171 -2.96 12.42 -18.35
N GLY A 172 -1.76 12.98 -18.52
CA GLY A 172 -0.75 12.51 -19.49
C GLY A 172 -1.09 12.72 -20.98
N GLU A 173 -2.28 13.24 -21.30
CA GLU A 173 -2.70 13.57 -22.68
C GLU A 173 -2.19 14.95 -23.15
N GLY A 174 -1.59 15.73 -22.25
CA GLY A 174 -1.03 17.06 -22.53
C GLY A 174 0.48 17.05 -22.83
N VAL A 175 0.98 18.19 -23.32
CA VAL A 175 2.43 18.40 -23.48
C VAL A 175 3.06 18.57 -22.09
N LEU A 176 4.00 17.69 -21.75
CA LEU A 176 4.74 17.76 -20.48
C LEU A 176 5.33 19.17 -20.28
N PRO A 177 4.98 19.89 -19.20
CA PRO A 177 5.46 21.25 -18.98
C PRO A 177 6.94 21.22 -18.54
N LYS A 178 7.84 21.08 -19.51
CA LYS A 178 9.30 20.89 -19.32
C LYS A 178 9.94 21.90 -18.37
N GLN A 179 9.49 23.16 -18.41
CA GLN A 179 10.01 24.21 -17.54
C GLN A 179 9.63 23.99 -16.07
N LYS A 180 8.37 23.61 -15.79
CA LYS A 180 7.91 23.28 -14.44
C LYS A 180 8.61 22.02 -13.90
N LEU A 181 8.84 21.05 -14.79
CA LEU A 181 9.57 19.83 -14.47
C LEU A 181 11.04 20.11 -14.11
N SER A 182 11.72 20.92 -14.93
CA SER A 182 13.12 21.29 -14.71
C SER A 182 13.29 22.02 -13.39
N SER A 183 12.45 23.03 -13.12
CA SER A 183 12.51 23.78 -11.87
C SER A 183 12.26 22.91 -10.64
N LEU A 184 11.36 21.93 -10.74
CA LEU A 184 11.06 21.01 -9.65
C LEU A 184 12.22 20.03 -9.39
N PHE A 185 12.89 19.55 -10.45
CA PHE A 185 14.07 18.69 -10.29
C PHE A 185 15.28 19.46 -9.76
N GLU A 186 15.50 20.68 -10.26
CA GLU A 186 16.58 21.56 -9.78
C GLU A 186 16.40 21.88 -8.29
N SER A 187 15.18 22.18 -7.84
CA SER A 187 14.89 22.48 -6.44
C SER A 187 14.90 21.24 -5.53
N THR A 188 14.36 20.11 -5.98
CA THR A 188 14.23 18.89 -5.17
C THR A 188 15.55 18.13 -5.05
N PHE A 189 16.37 18.10 -6.10
CA PHE A 189 17.64 17.37 -6.12
C PHE A 189 18.87 18.26 -5.89
N GLN A 190 18.69 19.57 -5.63
CA GLN A 190 19.79 20.54 -5.47
C GLN A 190 20.82 20.43 -6.61
N LEU A 191 20.34 20.28 -7.84
CA LEU A 191 21.22 20.19 -8.99
C LEU A 191 21.87 21.56 -9.20
N GLU A 192 23.12 21.71 -8.78
CA GLU A 192 23.90 22.91 -9.07
C GLU A 192 23.96 23.08 -10.58
N ASN A 193 23.58 24.27 -11.04
CA ASN A 193 23.86 24.70 -12.41
C ASN A 193 25.38 24.73 -12.58
N GLU A 194 25.97 23.65 -13.10
CA GLU A 194 27.28 23.72 -13.73
C GLU A 194 27.16 24.77 -14.84
N SER A 195 27.63 25.96 -14.52
CA SER A 195 27.66 27.09 -15.42
C SER A 195 28.69 26.73 -16.48
N THR A 196 28.22 26.25 -17.63
CA THR A 196 29.06 26.04 -18.82
C THR A 196 29.92 27.30 -19.06
N PRO A 197 31.26 27.20 -19.07
CA PRO A 197 32.10 28.36 -19.34
C PRO A 197 31.92 28.77 -20.80
N SER A 198 31.63 30.05 -21.00
CA SER A 198 31.54 30.70 -22.30
C SER A 198 32.90 30.68 -23.01
N HIS A 199 32.93 30.09 -24.21
CA HIS A 199 33.97 30.29 -25.21
C HIS A 199 33.34 30.71 -26.53
#